data_AF-A0A847UC08-F1
#
_entry.id   AF-A0A847UC08-F1
#
_cell.length_a   1.000
_cell.length_b   1.000
_cell.length_c   1.000
_cell.angle_alpha   90.00
_cell.angle_beta   90.00
_cell.angle_gamma   90.00
#
_symmetry.space_group_name_H-M   'P 1'
#
loop_
_entity.id
_entity.type
_entity.pdbx_description
1 polymer ?
#
loop_
_entity_poly.entity_id
_entity_poly.type
_entity_poly.pdbx_seq_one_letter_code
_entity_poly.pdbx_strand_id
1 'polypeptide(L)'
;MSRRLPLVSSRMRWLVVGCVAAVILFVSVLRPGSASRITGPLGVFGIDKYLHVLAYGGLATVLAYALAEREPRRVAVAVFVLAVAFGFVVELVQLPLAYRQFSRLDVLANAVGASVIAAGWGVVATRLRFEPVTDATEFPSDGEP
;
A
#
# COMPACT_ATOMS: atom_id res chain seq x y z
N MET A 1 -0.92 -25.78 3.98
CA MET A 1 -0.19 -25.73 2.69
C MET A 1 0.35 -24.33 2.50
N SER A 2 1.67 -24.17 2.36
CA SER A 2 2.28 -22.86 2.04
C SER A 2 2.34 -22.70 0.53
N ARG A 3 1.89 -21.56 0.00
CA ARG A 3 2.01 -21.24 -1.43
C ARG A 3 3.30 -20.45 -1.66
N ARG A 4 4.04 -20.77 -2.72
CA ARG A 4 5.23 -20.03 -3.12
C ARG A 4 4.80 -18.83 -3.96
N LEU A 5 5.31 -17.65 -3.63
CA LEU A 5 5.13 -16.45 -4.43
C LEU A 5 6.49 -15.94 -4.89
N PRO A 6 6.61 -15.56 -6.18
CA PRO A 6 7.83 -14.95 -6.68
C PRO A 6 8.04 -13.61 -5.98
N LEU A 7 9.25 -13.40 -5.49
CA LEU A 7 9.72 -12.15 -4.94
C LEU A 7 10.58 -11.47 -6.00
N VAL A 8 10.02 -10.42 -6.62
CA VAL A 8 10.75 -9.62 -7.61
C VAL A 8 11.85 -8.79 -6.93
N SER A 9 12.77 -8.25 -7.73
CA SER A 9 13.90 -7.48 -7.23
C SER A 9 13.45 -6.34 -6.29
N SER A 10 14.27 -6.06 -5.27
CA SER A 10 13.96 -5.02 -4.26
C SER A 10 13.67 -3.66 -4.92
N ARG A 11 14.43 -3.31 -5.97
CA ARG A 11 14.19 -2.08 -6.74
C ARG A 11 12.79 -2.02 -7.33
N MET A 12 12.34 -3.10 -7.97
CA MET A 12 10.99 -3.15 -8.56
C MET A 12 9.90 -3.04 -7.49
N ARG A 13 10.07 -3.72 -6.34
CA ARG A 13 9.13 -3.62 -5.21
C ARG A 13 8.96 -2.18 -4.73
N TRP A 14 10.07 -1.47 -4.53
CA TRP A 14 10.05 -0.07 -4.10
C TRP A 14 9.58 0.91 -5.19
N LEU A 15 9.83 0.62 -6.48
CA LEU A 15 9.25 1.38 -7.58
C LEU A 15 7.72 1.30 -7.56
N VAL A 16 7.15 0.11 -7.35
CA VAL A 16 5.70 -0.06 -7.22
C VAL A 16 5.16 0.73 -6.02
N VAL A 17 5.82 0.67 -4.87
CA VAL A 17 5.46 1.50 -3.69
C VAL A 17 5.45 2.98 -4.05
N GLY A 18 6.51 3.46 -4.72
CA GLY A 18 6.63 4.84 -5.17
C GLY A 18 5.53 5.24 -6.16
N CYS A 19 5.20 4.39 -7.13
CA CYS A 19 4.13 4.62 -8.09
C CYS A 19 2.76 4.70 -7.40
N VAL A 20 2.46 3.77 -6.49
CA VAL A 20 1.18 3.78 -5.74
C VAL A 20 1.09 5.05 -4.88
N ALA A 21 2.15 5.39 -4.14
CA ALA A 21 2.18 6.60 -3.34
C ALA A 21 2.01 7.87 -4.20
N ALA A 22 2.68 7.94 -5.35
CA ALA A 22 2.57 9.06 -6.28
C ALA A 22 1.14 9.19 -6.85
N VAL A 23 0.50 8.08 -7.23
CA VAL A 23 -0.90 8.08 -7.70
C VAL A 23 -1.85 8.57 -6.59
N ILE A 24 -1.67 8.07 -5.36
CA ILE A 24 -2.49 8.52 -4.22
C ILE A 24 -2.32 10.02 -4.01
N LEU A 25 -1.08 10.51 -3.91
CA LEU A 25 -0.80 11.93 -3.73
C LEU A 25 -1.40 12.78 -4.85
N PHE A 26 -1.17 12.37 -6.11
CA PHE A 26 -1.69 13.06 -7.29
C PHE A 26 -3.20 13.19 -7.24
N VAL A 27 -3.93 12.08 -7.01
CA VAL A 27 -5.39 12.09 -6.92
C VAL A 27 -5.87 12.90 -5.70
N SER A 28 -5.17 12.83 -4.57
CA SER A 28 -5.51 13.57 -3.35
C SER A 28 -5.39 15.08 -3.52
N VAL A 29 -4.46 15.60 -4.32
CA VAL A 29 -4.33 17.06 -4.52
C VAL A 29 -5.31 17.61 -5.55
N LEU A 30 -5.90 16.77 -6.41
CA LEU A 30 -6.90 17.22 -7.39
C LEU A 30 -8.13 17.83 -6.70
N ARG A 31 -8.83 18.70 -7.41
CA ARG A 31 -10.11 19.24 -6.94
C ARG A 31 -11.14 18.10 -6.83
N PRO A 32 -11.87 17.97 -5.70
CA PRO A 32 -12.95 17.00 -5.60
C PRO A 32 -13.98 17.19 -6.71
N GLY A 33 -14.22 16.16 -7.51
CA GLY A 33 -15.28 16.14 -8.52
C GLY A 33 -16.66 15.89 -7.91
N SER A 34 -17.71 15.89 -8.73
CA SER A 34 -19.08 15.59 -8.30
C SER A 34 -19.26 14.20 -7.68
N ALA A 35 -18.34 13.26 -7.96
CA ALA A 35 -18.32 11.92 -7.40
C ALA A 35 -18.21 11.90 -5.87
N SER A 36 -17.63 12.94 -5.24
CA SER A 36 -17.56 13.03 -3.77
C SER A 36 -18.93 13.19 -3.10
N ARG A 37 -19.98 13.50 -3.86
CA ARG A 37 -21.38 13.57 -3.37
C ARG A 37 -22.11 12.22 -3.43
N ILE A 38 -21.47 11.18 -3.97
CA ILE A 38 -22.06 9.85 -4.04
C ILE A 38 -21.89 9.18 -2.68
N THR A 39 -23.00 8.73 -2.09
CA THR A 39 -22.96 7.91 -0.87
C THR A 39 -22.33 6.56 -1.18
N GLY A 40 -21.42 6.11 -0.32
CA GLY A 40 -20.75 4.83 -0.49
C GLY A 40 -21.67 3.63 -0.25
N PRO A 41 -21.16 2.42 -0.52
CA PRO A 41 -21.96 1.20 -0.63
C PRO A 41 -22.70 0.79 0.66
N LEU A 42 -22.23 1.22 1.83
CA LEU A 42 -22.91 0.92 3.10
C LEU A 42 -23.87 2.03 3.55
N GLY A 43 -24.02 3.11 2.77
CA GLY A 43 -24.93 4.21 3.11
C GLY A 43 -24.48 5.13 4.25
N VAL A 44 -23.34 4.86 4.91
CA VAL A 44 -22.91 5.58 6.12
C VAL A 44 -22.01 6.78 5.81
N PHE A 45 -21.10 6.64 4.85
CA PHE A 45 -20.12 7.66 4.47
C PHE A 45 -20.15 7.93 2.97
N GLY A 46 -19.59 9.06 2.54
CA GLY A 46 -19.34 9.33 1.13
C GLY A 46 -18.37 8.31 0.51
N ILE A 47 -18.44 8.13 -0.80
CA ILE A 47 -17.59 7.19 -1.55
C ILE A 47 -16.10 7.48 -1.37
N ASP A 48 -15.74 8.74 -1.11
CA ASP A 48 -14.38 9.17 -0.83
C ASP A 48 -13.76 8.37 0.33
N LYS A 49 -14.49 8.12 1.42
CA LYS A 49 -13.95 7.36 2.57
C LYS A 49 -13.62 5.92 2.21
N TYR A 50 -14.40 5.30 1.33
CA TYR A 50 -14.12 3.95 0.83
C TYR A 50 -12.90 3.94 -0.09
N LEU A 51 -12.76 4.97 -0.93
CA LEU A 51 -11.56 5.13 -1.76
C LEU A 51 -10.31 5.34 -0.90
N HIS A 52 -10.40 6.07 0.20
CA HIS A 52 -9.31 6.19 1.18
C HIS A 52 -8.96 4.83 1.82
N VAL A 53 -9.95 4.07 2.30
CA VAL A 53 -9.71 2.71 2.83
C VAL A 53 -9.02 1.82 1.78
N LEU A 54 -9.50 1.82 0.54
CA LEU A 54 -8.93 1.01 -0.55
C LEU A 54 -7.51 1.47 -0.93
N ALA A 55 -7.28 2.78 -1.07
CA ALA A 55 -5.99 3.34 -1.44
C ALA A 55 -4.91 3.00 -0.40
N TYR A 56 -5.23 3.17 0.89
CA TYR A 56 -4.27 2.92 1.96
C TYR A 56 -4.13 1.44 2.30
N GLY A 57 -5.16 0.62 2.09
CA GLY A 57 -5.02 -0.82 2.04
C GLY A 57 -4.12 -1.29 0.90
N GLY A 58 -4.25 -0.69 -0.29
CA GLY A 58 -3.38 -0.94 -1.43
C GLY A 58 -1.92 -0.56 -1.14
N LEU A 59 -1.69 0.65 -0.64
CA LEU A 59 -0.36 1.12 -0.21
C LEU A 59 0.24 0.20 0.86
N ALA A 60 -0.54 -0.16 1.87
CA ALA A 60 -0.10 -1.08 2.91
C ALA A 60 0.28 -2.45 2.36
N THR A 61 -0.47 -2.95 1.36
CA THR A 61 -0.19 -4.23 0.71
C THR A 61 1.14 -4.21 -0.04
N VAL A 62 1.40 -3.17 -0.84
CA VAL A 62 2.67 -3.07 -1.59
C VAL A 62 3.86 -2.82 -0.66
N LEU A 63 3.67 -2.09 0.44
CA LEU A 63 4.68 -1.93 1.50
C LEU A 63 4.98 -3.28 2.19
N ALA A 64 3.95 -4.05 2.52
CA ALA A 64 4.12 -5.35 3.16
C ALA A 64 4.89 -6.32 2.27
N TYR A 65 4.57 -6.33 0.96
CA TYR A 65 5.31 -7.10 -0.03
C TYR A 65 6.77 -6.61 -0.21
N ALA A 66 7.00 -5.30 -0.23
CA ALA A 66 8.35 -4.73 -0.27
C ALA A 66 9.20 -5.13 0.95
N LEU A 67 8.55 -5.35 2.09
CA LEU A 67 9.19 -5.75 3.35
C LEU A 67 9.08 -7.25 3.64
N ALA A 68 8.65 -8.07 2.68
CA ALA A 68 8.29 -9.48 2.91
C ALA A 68 9.42 -10.38 3.45
N GLU A 69 10.68 -9.97 3.28
CA GLU A 69 11.85 -10.69 3.81
C GLU A 69 12.13 -10.39 5.29
N ARG A 70 11.37 -9.47 5.91
CA ARG A 70 11.53 -9.07 7.31
C ARG A 70 10.57 -9.85 8.21
N GLU A 71 10.86 -9.79 9.51
CA GLU A 71 10.05 -10.44 10.54
C GLU A 71 8.59 -9.93 10.51
N PRO A 72 7.57 -10.81 10.46
CA PRO A 72 6.19 -10.41 10.15
C PRO A 72 5.59 -9.37 11.09
N ARG A 73 5.91 -9.41 12.40
CA ARG A 73 5.39 -8.43 13.36
C ARG A 73 5.98 -7.04 13.10
N ARG A 74 7.29 -6.95 12.85
CA ARG A 74 7.94 -5.69 12.42
C ARG A 74 7.34 -5.16 11.12
N VAL A 75 7.06 -6.04 10.15
CA VAL A 75 6.40 -5.63 8.90
C VAL A 75 5.02 -5.04 9.17
N ALA A 76 4.18 -5.71 9.96
CA ALA A 76 2.85 -5.23 10.29
C ALA A 76 2.88 -3.82 10.92
N VAL A 77 3.77 -3.60 11.88
CA VAL A 77 3.96 -2.28 12.51
C VAL A 77 4.47 -1.24 11.50
N ALA A 78 5.51 -1.57 10.74
CA ALA A 78 6.10 -0.64 9.77
C ALA A 78 5.09 -0.24 8.70
N VAL A 79 4.34 -1.19 8.16
CA VAL A 79 3.30 -0.96 7.15
C VAL A 79 2.22 -0.01 7.67
N PHE A 80 1.71 -0.26 8.87
CA PHE A 80 0.70 0.61 9.49
C PHE A 80 1.25 2.03 9.68
N VAL A 81 2.41 2.16 10.31
CA VAL A 81 3.03 3.47 10.61
C VAL A 81 3.32 4.25 9.32
N LEU A 82 3.94 3.62 8.32
CA LEU A 82 4.29 4.27 7.06
C LEU A 82 3.06 4.70 6.27
N ALA A 83 2.03 3.86 6.19
CA ALA A 83 0.79 4.20 5.47
C ALA A 83 0.04 5.35 6.15
N VAL A 84 -0.09 5.33 7.48
CA VAL A 84 -0.75 6.41 8.24
C VAL A 84 0.06 7.70 8.18
N ALA A 85 1.38 7.64 8.34
CA ALA A 85 2.27 8.79 8.24
C ALA A 85 2.20 9.42 6.84
N PHE A 86 2.21 8.60 5.78
CA PHE A 86 2.03 9.09 4.42
C PHE A 86 0.71 9.84 4.25
N GLY A 87 -0.40 9.31 4.79
CA GLY A 87 -1.69 9.99 4.70
C GLY A 87 -1.77 11.28 5.50
N PHE A 88 -1.11 11.33 6.65
CA PHE A 88 -0.96 12.57 7.40
C PHE A 88 -0.15 13.61 6.60
N VAL A 89 0.93 13.21 5.92
CA VAL A 89 1.69 14.10 5.03
C VAL A 89 0.83 14.60 3.87
N VAL A 90 0.00 13.75 3.26
CA VAL A 90 -0.95 14.17 2.21
C VAL A 90 -1.92 15.23 2.71
N GLU A 91 -2.49 15.06 3.90
CA GLU A 91 -3.36 16.07 4.53
C GLU A 91 -2.63 17.40 4.74
N LEU A 92 -1.36 17.36 5.19
CA LEU A 92 -0.53 18.56 5.33
C LEU A 92 -0.27 19.25 3.98
N VAL A 93 -0.03 18.49 2.92
CA VAL A 93 0.14 19.01 1.55
C VAL A 93 -1.16 19.65 1.04
N GLN A 94 -2.32 19.19 1.51
CA GLN A 94 -3.62 19.75 1.13
C GLN A 94 -3.98 21.03 1.89
N LEU A 95 -3.39 21.31 3.06
CA LEU A 95 -3.67 22.52 3.85
C LEU A 95 -3.64 23.85 3.06
N PRO A 96 -2.65 24.11 2.18
CA PRO A 96 -2.63 25.35 1.40
C PRO A 96 -3.65 25.39 0.23
N LEU A 97 -4.33 24.29 -0.09
CA LEU A 97 -5.26 24.23 -1.21
C LEU A 97 -6.65 24.73 -0.77
N ALA A 98 -7.08 25.89 -1.26
CA ALA A 98 -8.34 26.54 -0.86
C ALA A 98 -9.63 25.69 -1.06
N TYR A 99 -9.56 24.62 -1.87
CA TYR A 99 -10.65 23.68 -2.14
C TYR A 99 -10.50 22.33 -1.41
N ARG A 100 -9.53 22.21 -0.50
CA ARG A 100 -9.35 21.06 0.40
C ARG A 100 -9.42 21.53 1.85
N GLN A 101 -9.83 20.63 2.73
CA GLN A 101 -9.87 20.87 4.16
C GLN A 101 -9.29 19.65 4.87
N PHE A 102 -8.57 19.90 5.95
CA PHE A 102 -8.05 18.83 6.79
C PHE A 102 -9.19 18.00 7.36
N SER A 103 -9.10 16.68 7.21
CA SER A 103 -10.19 15.78 7.52
C SER A 103 -9.74 14.64 8.43
N ARG A 104 -10.20 14.68 9.69
CA ARG A 104 -9.94 13.61 10.67
C ARG A 104 -10.53 12.27 10.23
N LEU A 105 -11.62 12.31 9.45
CA LEU A 105 -12.26 11.11 8.92
C LEU A 105 -11.44 10.47 7.80
N ASP A 106 -10.67 11.26 7.03
CA ASP A 106 -9.77 10.71 6.02
C ASP A 106 -8.56 10.04 6.68
N VAL A 107 -7.99 10.66 7.71
CA VAL A 107 -6.95 10.02 8.54
C VAL A 107 -7.45 8.69 9.11
N LEU A 108 -8.68 8.65 9.63
CA LEU A 108 -9.28 7.42 10.15
C LEU A 108 -9.50 6.37 9.05
N ALA A 109 -10.04 6.75 7.89
CA ALA A 109 -10.23 5.84 6.76
C ALA A 109 -8.90 5.24 6.27
N ASN A 110 -7.85 6.05 6.20
CA ASN A 110 -6.50 5.61 5.86
C ASN A 110 -5.99 4.56 6.86
N ALA A 111 -6.15 4.85 8.16
CA ALA A 111 -5.74 3.96 9.25
C ALA A 111 -6.52 2.64 9.23
N VAL A 112 -7.81 2.65 8.90
CA VAL A 112 -8.64 1.43 8.76
C VAL A 112 -8.10 0.56 7.63
N GLY A 113 -7.86 1.13 6.44
CA GLY A 113 -7.30 0.39 5.31
C GLY A 113 -5.94 -0.23 5.64
N ALA A 114 -5.05 0.54 6.25
CA ALA A 114 -3.74 0.06 6.67
C ALA A 114 -3.82 -1.03 7.76
N SER A 115 -4.74 -0.90 8.73
CA SER A 115 -4.92 -1.86 9.82
C SER A 115 -5.38 -3.22 9.34
N VAL A 116 -6.28 -3.27 8.36
CA VAL A 116 -6.75 -4.54 7.77
C VAL A 116 -5.57 -5.36 7.24
N ILE A 117 -4.67 -4.70 6.51
CA ILE A 117 -3.49 -5.37 5.95
C ILE A 117 -2.47 -5.71 7.04
N ALA A 118 -2.17 -4.78 7.95
CA ALA A 118 -1.22 -5.01 9.03
C ALA A 118 -1.64 -6.17 9.93
N ALA A 119 -2.92 -6.24 10.33
CA ALA A 119 -3.46 -7.33 11.15
C ALA A 119 -3.48 -8.66 10.38
N GLY A 120 -3.82 -8.63 9.09
CA GLY A 120 -3.83 -9.82 8.23
C GLY A 120 -2.43 -10.35 7.90
N TRP A 121 -1.39 -9.51 7.96
CA TRP A 121 -0.06 -9.86 7.48
C TRP A 121 0.55 -11.07 8.18
N GLY A 122 0.37 -11.22 9.50
CA GLY A 122 0.90 -12.38 10.23
C GLY A 122 0.35 -13.71 9.70
N VAL A 123 -0.96 -13.76 9.41
CA VAL A 123 -1.60 -14.96 8.85
C VAL A 123 -1.17 -15.18 7.40
N VAL A 124 -1.01 -14.12 6.63
CA VAL A 124 -0.59 -14.18 5.23
C VAL A 124 0.87 -14.64 5.11
N ALA A 125 1.77 -14.04 5.89
CA ALA A 125 3.20 -14.35 5.89
C ALA A 125 3.50 -15.78 6.39
N THR A 126 2.64 -16.38 7.22
CA THR A 126 2.78 -17.80 7.60
C THR A 126 2.28 -18.77 6.52
N ARG A 127 1.41 -18.31 5.60
CA ARG A 127 0.84 -19.12 4.52
C ARG A 127 1.55 -18.94 3.18
N LEU A 128 2.38 -17.91 3.04
CA LEU A 128 3.11 -17.61 1.82
C LEU A 128 4.62 -17.73 2.05
N ARG A 129 5.33 -18.37 1.12
CA ARG A 129 6.79 -18.35 1.06
C ARG A 129 7.20 -17.45 -0.09
N PHE A 130 7.88 -16.37 0.23
CA PHE A 130 8.41 -15.42 -0.76
C PHE A 130 9.79 -15.89 -1.19
N GLU A 131 9.93 -16.23 -2.47
CA GLU A 131 11.18 -16.76 -3.03
C GLU A 131 11.71 -15.78 -4.07
N PRO A 132 12.95 -15.27 -3.90
CA PRO A 132 13.59 -14.44 -4.91
C PRO A 132 13.53 -15.11 -6.28
N VAL A 133 13.09 -14.37 -7.29
CA VAL A 133 13.28 -14.78 -8.68
C VAL A 133 14.76 -14.58 -8.99
N THR A 134 15.59 -15.60 -8.71
CA THR A 134 16.97 -15.64 -9.20
C THR A 134 16.87 -15.69 -10.72
N ASP A 135 17.55 -14.76 -11.41
CA ASP A 135 17.61 -14.72 -12.87
C ASP A 135 17.95 -16.13 -13.38
N ALA A 136 17.04 -16.73 -14.13
CA ALA A 136 17.22 -18.02 -14.77
C ALA A 136 18.19 -17.91 -15.98
N THR A 137 19.24 -17.11 -15.86
CA THR A 137 20.24 -16.84 -16.89
C THR A 137 21.63 -17.36 -16.52
N GLU A 138 21.79 -18.14 -15.45
CA GLU A 138 22.91 -19.09 -15.39
C GLU A 138 22.63 -20.21 -16.40
N PHE A 139 22.84 -19.88 -17.69
CA PHE A 139 23.13 -20.89 -18.69
C PHE A 139 24.37 -21.65 -18.21
N PRO A 140 24.34 -22.99 -18.19
CA PRO A 140 25.56 -23.77 -18.08
C PRO A 140 26.52 -23.26 -19.17
N SER A 141 27.69 -22.76 -18.78
CA SER A 141 28.80 -22.65 -19.71
C SER A 141 29.23 -24.08 -20.03
N ASP A 142 28.50 -24.74 -20.92
CA ASP A 142 28.89 -26.03 -21.45
C ASP A 142 30.27 -25.86 -22.09
N GLY A 143 31.17 -26.72 -21.61
CA GLY A 143 32.61 -26.54 -21.71
C GLY A 143 33.14 -26.49 -23.14
N GLU A 144 34.18 -25.68 -23.30
CA GLU A 144 35.18 -25.93 -24.33
C GLU A 144 35.96 -27.21 -23.99
N PRO A 145 36.09 -28.16 -24.93
CA PRO A 145 37.28 -28.97 -25.06
C PRO A 145 38.38 -28.25 -25.85
#